data_AF-A0A4C1TX58-F1
#
_entry.id   AF-A0A4C1TX58-F1
#
_cell.length_a   1.000
_cell.length_b   1.000
_cell.length_c   1.000
_cell.angle_alpha   90.00
_cell.angle_beta   90.00
_cell.angle_gamma   90.00
#
_symmetry.space_group_name_H-M   'P 1'
#
loop_
_entity.id
_entity.type
_entity.pdbx_description
1 polymer ?
#
loop_
_entity_poly.entity_id
_entity_poly.type
_entity_poly.pdbx_seq_one_letter_code
_entity_poly.pdbx_strand_id
1 'polypeptide(L)'
;MTKDRISAVQLMVETDKRVTYQQIRTIIGMSQVHKVLHKHIAVRKLCTWWIPHSLTEAQKPRRVNCCREMIESFAGGDSNAVHDMVTDDQNRIYCYTIPKKIDSLLSGCILSSYELKVKRSQSVG
;
A
#
# COMPACT_ATOMS: atom_id res chain seq x y z
N MET A 1 19.82 -29.97 12.43
CA MET A 1 19.72 -28.92 11.39
C MET A 1 21.07 -28.27 11.29
N THR A 2 21.73 -28.31 10.13
CA THR A 2 23.10 -27.82 9.97
C THR A 2 23.14 -26.28 9.96
N LYS A 3 24.18 -25.71 10.57
CA LYS A 3 24.38 -24.25 10.67
C LYS A 3 24.43 -23.61 9.29
N ASP A 4 25.08 -24.27 8.34
CA ASP A 4 25.23 -23.81 6.94
C ASP A 4 23.89 -23.61 6.24
N ARG A 5 22.92 -24.50 6.50
CA ARG A 5 21.57 -24.38 5.93
C ARG A 5 20.80 -23.21 6.53
N ILE A 6 21.00 -22.90 7.82
CA ILE A 6 20.39 -21.74 8.46
C ILE A 6 20.98 -20.46 7.87
N SER A 7 22.30 -20.39 7.74
CA SER A 7 23.00 -19.26 7.11
C SER A 7 22.56 -19.05 5.65
N ALA A 8 22.38 -20.14 4.89
CA ALA A 8 21.88 -20.05 3.52
C ALA A 8 20.45 -19.49 3.44
N VAL A 9 19.53 -19.95 4.31
CA VAL A 9 18.17 -19.38 4.39
C VAL A 9 18.24 -17.90 4.77
N GLN A 10 19.08 -17.53 5.73
CA GLN A 10 19.23 -16.14 6.17
C GLN A 10 19.69 -15.25 5.01
N LEU A 11 20.72 -15.67 4.27
CA LEU A 11 21.22 -14.93 3.11
C LEU A 11 20.13 -14.75 2.04
N MET A 12 19.33 -15.78 1.77
CA MET A 12 18.22 -15.69 0.80
C MET A 12 17.18 -14.65 1.21
N VAL A 13 16.80 -14.60 2.49
CA VAL A 13 15.80 -13.65 3.01
C VAL A 13 16.34 -12.22 3.04
N GLU A 14 17.63 -12.04 3.35
CA GLU A 14 18.28 -10.73 3.33
C GLU A 14 18.43 -10.17 1.91
N THR A 15 18.72 -11.06 0.94
CA THR A 15 18.85 -10.69 -0.49
C THR A 15 17.51 -10.38 -1.13
N ASP A 16 16.50 -11.24 -0.92
CA ASP A 16 15.15 -11.05 -1.42
C ASP A 16 14.13 -11.20 -0.28
N LYS A 17 13.63 -10.05 0.18
CA LYS A 17 12.60 -9.97 1.22
C LYS A 17 11.25 -10.56 0.78
N ARG A 18 11.06 -10.87 -0.51
CA ARG A 18 9.84 -11.46 -1.08
C ARG A 18 9.95 -12.97 -1.31
N VAL A 19 11.07 -13.59 -0.92
CA VAL A 19 11.28 -15.02 -1.11
C VAL A 19 10.17 -15.84 -0.43
N THR A 20 9.62 -16.82 -1.17
CA THR A 20 8.53 -17.66 -0.69
C THR A 20 9.06 -18.93 0.00
N TYR A 21 8.22 -19.53 0.85
CA TYR A 21 8.50 -20.82 1.48
C TYR A 21 8.85 -21.92 0.47
N GLN A 22 8.16 -21.94 -0.68
CA GLN A 22 8.39 -22.92 -1.73
C GLN A 22 9.76 -22.76 -2.38
N GLN A 23 10.16 -21.52 -2.71
CA GLN A 23 11.48 -21.25 -3.29
C GLN A 23 12.61 -21.68 -2.35
N ILE A 24 12.52 -21.32 -1.05
CA ILE A 24 13.51 -21.75 -0.05
C ILE A 24 13.55 -23.29 0.05
N ARG A 25 12.38 -23.94 0.07
CA ARG A 25 12.28 -25.40 0.14
C ARG A 25 12.91 -26.08 -1.06
N THR A 26 12.70 -25.57 -2.27
CA THR A 26 13.22 -26.15 -3.50
C THR A 26 14.74 -25.97 -3.61
N ILE A 27 15.24 -24.76 -3.31
CA ILE A 27 16.67 -24.44 -3.45
C ILE A 27 17.51 -25.17 -2.39
N ILE A 28 17.07 -25.15 -1.14
CA ILE A 28 17.83 -25.76 -0.05
C ILE A 28 17.47 -27.23 0.13
N GLY A 29 16.34 -27.70 -0.41
CA GLY A 29 15.91 -29.09 -0.30
C GLY A 29 15.51 -29.49 1.12
N MET A 30 14.85 -28.60 1.87
CA MET A 30 14.45 -28.87 3.26
C MET A 30 12.94 -28.71 3.51
N SER A 31 12.36 -29.57 4.36
CA SER A 31 10.94 -29.51 4.72
C SER A 31 10.64 -28.53 5.86
N GLN A 32 11.61 -28.24 6.74
CA GLN A 32 11.39 -27.47 7.98
C GLN A 32 11.63 -25.95 7.85
N VAL A 33 11.37 -25.37 6.66
CA VAL A 33 11.60 -23.94 6.39
C VAL A 33 10.89 -23.03 7.40
N HIS A 34 9.65 -23.37 7.76
CA HIS A 34 8.87 -22.61 8.74
C HIS A 34 9.56 -22.52 10.11
N LYS A 35 10.11 -23.64 10.60
CA LYS A 35 10.84 -23.68 11.87
C LYS A 35 12.11 -22.81 11.80
N VAL A 36 12.82 -22.84 10.67
CA VAL A 36 14.03 -22.02 10.47
C VAL A 36 13.69 -20.54 10.53
N LEU A 37 12.73 -20.10 9.73
CA LEU A 37 12.35 -18.69 9.62
C LEU A 37 11.86 -18.12 10.95
N HIS A 38 11.00 -18.85 11.69
CA HIS A 38 10.40 -18.33 12.92
C HIS A 38 11.23 -18.57 14.18
N LYS A 39 11.92 -19.72 14.31
CA LYS A 39 12.66 -20.05 15.55
C LYS A 39 14.13 -19.69 15.49
N HIS A 40 14.76 -19.71 14.32
CA HIS A 40 16.21 -19.51 14.20
C HIS A 40 16.55 -18.13 13.64
N ILE A 41 15.77 -17.62 12.69
CA ILE A 41 15.99 -16.29 12.09
C ILE A 41 15.06 -15.23 12.70
N ALA A 42 13.92 -15.65 13.26
CA ALA A 42 12.91 -14.79 13.88
C ALA A 42 12.34 -13.70 12.95
N VAL A 43 12.16 -14.01 11.66
CA VAL A 43 11.51 -13.09 10.72
C VAL A 43 10.00 -13.14 10.82
N ARG A 44 9.35 -12.00 10.53
CA ARG A 44 7.89 -11.87 10.45
C ARG A 44 7.48 -11.48 9.03
N LYS A 45 6.32 -11.97 8.60
CA LYS A 45 5.73 -11.56 7.32
C LYS A 45 5.21 -10.13 7.46
N LEU A 46 5.74 -9.23 6.66
CA LEU A 46 5.23 -7.86 6.52
C LEU A 46 4.41 -7.78 5.24
N CYS A 47 3.22 -7.19 5.32
CA CYS A 47 2.47 -6.80 4.14
C CYS A 47 3.11 -5.52 3.57
N THR A 48 3.55 -5.56 2.33
CA THR A 48 4.02 -4.36 1.64
C THR A 48 2.84 -3.44 1.36
N TRP A 49 3.03 -2.14 1.54
CA TRP A 49 2.02 -1.15 1.17
C TRP A 49 1.81 -1.11 -0.34
N TRP A 50 0.58 -0.80 -0.76
CA TRP A 50 0.26 -0.59 -2.16
C TRP A 50 0.87 0.74 -2.60
N ILE A 51 1.64 0.72 -3.69
CA ILE A 51 2.27 1.90 -4.27
C ILE A 51 1.42 2.29 -5.49
N PRO A 52 0.76 3.46 -5.50
CA PRO A 52 -0.17 3.84 -6.57
C PRO A 52 0.49 3.95 -7.95
N HIS A 53 1.75 4.39 -8.00
CA HIS A 53 2.51 4.51 -9.25
C HIS A 53 4.00 4.26 -9.00
N SER A 54 4.68 3.68 -9.97
CA SER A 54 6.14 3.63 -9.99
C SER A 54 6.69 4.95 -10.53
N LEU A 55 7.50 5.65 -9.74
CA LEU A 55 8.12 6.91 -10.15
C LEU A 55 9.29 6.67 -11.10
N THR A 56 9.40 7.49 -12.15
CA THR A 56 10.57 7.51 -13.02
C THR A 56 11.76 8.19 -12.34
N GLU A 57 12.99 7.91 -12.81
CA GLU A 57 14.20 8.56 -12.27
C GLU A 57 14.16 10.09 -12.38
N ALA A 58 13.46 10.64 -13.37
CA ALA A 58 13.27 12.08 -13.49
C ALA A 58 12.19 12.64 -12.54
N GLN A 59 11.17 11.86 -12.18
CA GLN A 59 10.11 12.28 -11.26
C GLN A 59 10.56 12.30 -9.80
N LYS A 60 11.47 11.40 -9.41
CA LYS A 60 12.02 11.33 -8.04
C LYS A 60 12.64 12.65 -7.56
N PRO A 61 13.62 13.26 -8.26
CA PRO A 61 14.22 14.51 -7.82
C PRO A 61 13.21 15.65 -7.85
N ARG A 62 12.29 15.69 -8.82
CA ARG A 62 11.23 16.69 -8.87
C ARG A 62 10.35 16.66 -7.61
N ARG A 63 9.90 15.48 -7.19
CA ARG A 63 9.10 15.34 -5.96
C ARG A 63 9.88 15.78 -4.71
N VAL A 64 11.15 15.39 -4.59
CA VAL A 64 12.00 15.80 -3.47
C VAL A 64 12.16 17.32 -3.43
N ASN A 65 12.40 17.95 -4.58
CA ASN A 65 12.53 19.40 -4.67
C ASN A 65 11.22 20.12 -4.32
N CYS A 66 10.08 19.69 -4.87
CA CYS A 66 8.78 20.26 -4.50
C CYS A 66 8.51 20.15 -2.98
N CYS A 67 8.85 19.02 -2.35
CA CYS A 67 8.70 18.88 -0.90
C CYS A 67 9.63 19.83 -0.13
N ARG A 68 10.89 20.00 -0.59
CA ARG A 68 11.84 20.92 0.04
C ARG A 68 11.36 22.37 -0.05
N GLU A 69 10.95 22.80 -1.25
CA GLU A 69 10.40 24.13 -1.49
C GLU A 69 9.19 24.41 -0.60
N MET A 70 8.29 23.42 -0.44
CA MET A 70 7.16 23.53 0.47
C MET A 70 7.61 23.69 1.93
N ILE A 71 8.55 22.89 2.41
CA ILE A 71 9.06 23.00 3.79
C ILE A 71 9.69 24.38 4.02
N GLU A 72 10.49 24.87 3.08
CA GLU A 72 11.12 26.19 3.15
C GLU A 72 10.08 27.33 3.14
N SER A 73 9.06 27.22 2.28
CA SER A 73 7.99 28.21 2.17
C SER A 73 7.17 28.36 3.46
N PHE A 74 7.12 27.31 4.29
CA PHE A 74 6.44 27.31 5.58
C PHE A 74 7.37 27.38 6.78
N ALA A 75 8.62 27.83 6.57
CA ALA A 75 9.62 27.98 7.64
C ALA A 75 9.75 26.70 8.49
N GLY A 76 9.81 25.53 7.85
CA GLY A 76 9.93 24.25 8.57
C GLY A 76 8.66 23.80 9.31
N GLY A 77 7.54 24.50 9.14
CA GLY A 77 6.28 24.26 9.85
C GLY A 77 5.93 25.33 10.89
N ASP A 78 6.80 26.31 11.11
CA ASP A 78 6.56 27.40 12.08
C ASP A 78 5.59 28.48 11.54
N SER A 79 5.35 28.50 10.23
CA SER A 79 4.42 29.44 9.60
C SER A 79 2.98 28.95 9.63
N ASN A 80 2.07 29.77 10.15
CA ASN A 80 0.62 29.51 10.13
C ASN A 80 -0.02 29.62 8.73
N ALA A 81 0.72 30.07 7.72
CA ALA A 81 0.21 30.26 6.35
C ALA A 81 -0.30 28.96 5.69
N VAL A 82 0.06 27.78 6.24
CA VAL A 82 -0.51 26.49 5.80
C VAL A 82 -2.04 26.47 5.94
N HIS A 83 -2.59 27.17 6.94
CA HIS A 83 -4.03 27.22 7.19
C HIS A 83 -4.82 28.00 6.13
N ASP A 84 -4.13 28.85 5.37
CA ASP A 84 -4.74 29.64 4.29
C ASP A 84 -4.83 28.83 2.98
N MET A 85 -4.21 27.65 2.92
CA MET A 85 -4.21 26.82 1.72
C MET A 85 -5.56 26.13 1.51
N VAL A 86 -6.19 26.40 0.36
CA VAL A 86 -7.38 25.69 -0.09
C VAL A 86 -7.00 24.74 -1.22
N THR A 87 -7.16 23.44 -1.00
CA THR A 87 -6.95 22.40 -2.02
C THR A 87 -8.28 21.78 -2.43
N ASP A 88 -8.44 21.52 -3.73
CA ASP A 88 -9.59 20.78 -4.27
C ASP A 88 -9.11 19.49 -4.95
N ASP A 89 -9.82 18.40 -4.71
CA ASP A 89 -9.64 17.14 -5.42
C ASP A 89 -11.00 16.55 -5.82
N GLN A 90 -10.99 15.74 -6.89
CA GLN A 90 -12.19 15.08 -7.35
C GLN A 90 -12.18 13.62 -6.91
N ASN A 91 -12.86 13.35 -5.79
CA ASN A 91 -13.12 11.97 -5.40
C ASN A 91 -14.39 11.42 -6.07
N ARG A 92 -14.34 10.17 -6.56
CA ARG A 92 -15.51 9.48 -7.13
C ARG A 92 -16.10 8.57 -6.06
N ILE A 93 -17.31 8.92 -5.60
CA ILE A 93 -18.06 8.10 -4.64
C ILE A 93 -18.93 7.13 -5.44
N TYR A 94 -18.72 5.83 -5.24
CA TYR A 94 -19.54 4.80 -5.84
C TYR A 94 -20.72 4.45 -4.91
N CYS A 95 -21.94 4.69 -5.38
CA CYS A 95 -23.15 4.26 -4.68
C CYS A 95 -23.55 2.86 -5.15
N TYR A 96 -23.47 1.88 -4.25
CA TYR A 96 -24.00 0.54 -4.49
C TYR A 96 -25.32 0.36 -3.75
N THR A 97 -26.40 0.10 -4.48
CA THR A 97 -27.68 -0.30 -3.88
C THR A 97 -27.60 -1.80 -3.60
N ILE A 98 -27.57 -2.19 -2.32
CA ILE A 98 -27.66 -3.60 -1.94
C ILE A 98 -29.07 -4.08 -2.33
N PRO A 99 -29.21 -5.08 -3.22
CA PRO A 99 -30.52 -5.62 -3.53
C PRO A 99 -31.12 -6.20 -2.25
N LYS A 100 -32.32 -5.74 -1.86
CA LYS A 100 -33.08 -6.38 -0.79
C LYS A 100 -33.32 -7.81 -1.21
N LYS A 101 -33.01 -8.77 -0.33
CA LYS A 101 -33.21 -10.20 -0.53
C LYS A 101 -34.66 -10.47 -0.94
N ILE A 102 -34.90 -10.63 -2.24
CA ILE A 102 -36.09 -11.27 -2.78
C ILE A 102 -35.69 -12.72 -2.99
N ASP A 103 -36.46 -13.62 -2.39
CA ASP A 103 -36.23 -15.05 -2.47
C ASP A 103 -36.18 -15.52 -3.92
N SER A 104 -35.08 -16.21 -4.24
CA SER A 104 -34.85 -17.06 -5.42
C SER A 104 -34.93 -16.43 -6.82
N LEU A 105 -33.81 -16.59 -7.55
CA LEU A 105 -33.70 -16.55 -9.02
C LEU A 105 -33.92 -15.21 -9.73
N LEU A 106 -32.99 -14.26 -9.60
CA LEU A 106 -32.59 -13.42 -10.75
C LEU A 106 -31.08 -13.13 -10.68
N SER A 107 -30.34 -13.88 -11.50
CA SER A 107 -28.94 -13.62 -11.85
C SER A 107 -28.88 -12.32 -12.66
N GLY A 108 -28.29 -11.27 -12.10
CA GLY A 108 -27.98 -10.06 -12.84
C GLY A 108 -27.95 -8.83 -11.93
N CYS A 109 -26.88 -8.64 -11.17
CA CYS A 109 -26.59 -7.34 -10.57
C CYS A 109 -26.34 -6.34 -11.71
N ILE A 110 -27.34 -5.53 -12.06
CA ILE A 110 -27.15 -4.43 -13.01
C ILE A 110 -26.33 -3.35 -12.30
N LEU A 111 -25.07 -3.22 -12.69
CA LEU A 111 -24.21 -2.08 -12.37
C LEU A 111 -24.81 -0.84 -13.07
N SER A 112 -25.87 -0.26 -12.52
CA SER A 112 -26.36 1.03 -13.01
C SER A 112 -25.57 2.12 -12.30
N SER A 113 -24.50 2.57 -12.95
CA SER A 113 -23.69 3.70 -12.51
C SER A 113 -24.43 5.00 -12.80
N TYR A 114 -25.08 5.58 -11.80
CA TYR A 114 -25.57 6.95 -11.86
C TYR A 114 -24.51 7.87 -11.23
N GLU A 115 -23.99 8.83 -12.00
CA GLU A 115 -23.08 9.84 -11.46
C GLU A 115 -23.88 10.90 -10.68
N LEU A 116 -23.78 10.89 -9.35
CA LEU A 116 -24.33 11.96 -8.52
C LEU A 116 -23.21 12.96 -8.18
N LYS A 117 -23.24 14.13 -8.82
CA LYS A 117 -22.41 15.27 -8.43
C LYS A 117 -22.97 15.87 -7.14
N VAL A 118 -22.36 15.53 -6.01
CA VAL A 118 -22.64 16.19 -4.73
C VAL A 118 -21.81 17.47 -4.66
N LYS A 119 -22.45 18.63 -4.77
CA LYS A 119 -21.83 19.91 -4.40
C LYS A 119 -21.95 20.09 -2.89
N ARG A 120 -20.82 20.11 -2.18
CA ARG A 120 -20.77 20.50 -0.76
C ARG A 120 -20.99 22.00 -0.65
N SER A 121 -22.01 22.44 0.08
CA SER A 121 -22.20 23.85 0.44
C SER A 121 -21.13 24.29 1.44
N GLN A 122 -20.53 25.45 1.20
CA GLN A 122 -19.57 26.07 2.11
C GLN A 122 -20.32 26.65 3.33
N SER A 123 -19.86 26.30 4.53
CA SER A 123 -20.25 26.99 5.76
C SER A 123 -19.30 28.16 5.94
N VAL A 124 -19.81 29.39 5.77
CA VAL A 124 -19.10 30.61 6.15
C VAL A 124 -19.38 30.84 7.63
N GLY A 125 -18.34 30.73 8.46
CA GLY A 125 -18.34 31.10 9.87
C GLY A 125 -17.28 32.15 10.10
#